data_AF-A0A9P0IGN9-F1
#
_entry.id   AF-A0A9P0IGN9-F1
#
_cell.length_a   1.000
_cell.length_b   1.000
_cell.length_c   1.000
_cell.angle_alpha   90.00
_cell.angle_beta   90.00
_cell.angle_gamma   90.00
#
_symmetry.space_group_name_H-M   'P 1'
#
loop_
_entity.id
_entity.type
_entity.pdbx_description
1 polymer ?
#
loop_
_entity_poly.entity_id
_entity_poly.type
_entity_poly.pdbx_seq_one_letter_code
_entity_poly.pdbx_strand_id
1 'polypeptide(L)'
;MGFRIIIAGETQCSAYAETCLLADYLSQNLPNFCFHCIEKSVMEWKAWLCKVNVKNKWHHKESPIVWKELLMKGSKPQYIGGASDFLDYCYSYYNFDALFSSEKYDDLLNNILQFKKKLHIENILHKLDAVKRPTLEAPPQKKFVITISGAGHLLAMHLISGLVDHAIMESDKTIHKIYLYDERCTPSFMNYIEKECSYVQTDNPGRDIKCVSKIGVALTNTDVLIVLDHEPFDESKPMGIWLRENRKKMKELALMINASGSRKMYIIFPNLGPACYNATILRNSVNINKNNIVVATSDVGTEILPVVAKVAQVPMRNIFCPPVWGFIGINKLVDIQTTIHMYNSFKPYKRYSRVKQSSLNIGSLTPEKRPLDYLMRFDETLWMEVAEMKKKFGHGQARLSKAIAVISLVNLWLLNPSPDHIVCLGICCDGSFGLHFDGIFSQPARFVDGRWEPATDFFMPKDRQMKLPYLIDMAKLWSAVMWLWDMWGVLWAVEAVAQLAGVLATPLDPAPTIPQGELRRTWPPTLPSYLTTSVACMHGFIYVLCHMDLVVFCLL
;
A
#
# COMPACT_ATOMS: atom_id res chain seq x y z
N MET A 1 1.26 -32.22 13.07
CA MET A 1 2.41 -32.06 13.99
C MET A 1 3.59 -31.56 13.17
N GLY A 2 4.09 -30.35 13.44
CA GLY A 2 5.20 -29.77 12.67
C GLY A 2 6.55 -30.26 13.18
N PHE A 3 7.47 -30.55 12.26
CA PHE A 3 8.87 -30.84 12.55
C PHE A 3 9.74 -29.79 11.84
N ARG A 4 10.90 -29.50 12.42
CA ARG A 4 11.91 -28.60 11.88
C ARG A 4 13.10 -29.42 11.41
N ILE A 5 13.58 -29.16 10.21
CA ILE A 5 14.82 -29.73 9.68
C ILE A 5 15.99 -28.85 10.14
N ILE A 6 17.01 -29.45 10.75
CA ILE A 6 18.24 -28.75 11.10
C ILE A 6 19.35 -29.23 10.15
N ILE A 7 20.00 -28.28 9.48
CA ILE A 7 21.11 -28.50 8.56
C ILE A 7 22.32 -27.81 9.16
N ALA A 8 23.30 -28.59 9.60
CA ALA A 8 24.55 -28.05 10.10
C ALA A 8 25.70 -28.37 9.14
N GLY A 9 26.60 -27.42 8.94
CA GLY A 9 27.72 -27.62 8.04
C GLY A 9 28.82 -26.60 8.19
N GLU A 10 29.91 -26.91 7.51
CA GLU A 10 31.11 -26.12 7.48
C GLU A 10 30.99 -24.94 6.49
N THR A 11 31.45 -23.76 6.89
CA THR A 11 31.45 -22.50 6.10
C THR A 11 32.00 -22.64 4.67
N GLN A 12 32.95 -23.55 4.41
CA GLN A 12 33.58 -23.73 3.09
C GLN A 12 33.11 -24.99 2.34
N CYS A 13 32.10 -25.70 2.87
CA CYS A 13 31.57 -26.92 2.27
C CYS A 13 30.51 -26.60 1.19
N SER A 14 30.78 -26.99 -0.05
CA SER A 14 29.82 -26.81 -1.17
C SER A 14 28.52 -27.59 -0.93
N ALA A 15 28.61 -28.84 -0.47
CA ALA A 15 27.45 -29.68 -0.19
C ALA A 15 26.54 -29.09 0.92
N TYR A 16 27.12 -28.38 1.90
CA TYR A 16 26.33 -27.66 2.92
C TYR A 16 25.54 -26.51 2.31
N ALA A 17 26.19 -25.69 1.47
CA ALA A 17 25.53 -24.60 0.80
C ALA A 17 24.40 -25.09 -0.12
N GLU A 18 24.63 -26.16 -0.87
CA GLU A 18 23.62 -26.81 -1.74
C GLU A 18 22.43 -27.35 -0.94
N THR A 19 22.69 -27.99 0.19
CA THR A 19 21.65 -28.53 1.08
C THR A 19 20.79 -27.42 1.70
N CYS A 20 21.41 -26.31 2.12
CA CYS A 20 20.69 -25.13 2.61
C CYS A 20 19.85 -24.46 1.50
N LEU A 21 20.36 -24.41 0.27
CA LEU A 21 19.62 -23.89 -0.89
C LEU A 21 18.39 -24.74 -1.20
N LEU A 22 18.52 -26.06 -1.16
CA LEU A 22 17.40 -26.97 -1.34
C LEU A 22 16.34 -26.76 -0.24
N ALA A 23 16.77 -26.66 1.01
CA ALA A 23 15.85 -26.44 2.12
C ALA A 23 15.14 -25.08 2.05
N ASP A 24 15.83 -24.04 1.60
CA ASP A 24 15.23 -22.73 1.34
C ASP A 24 14.15 -22.83 0.25
N TYR A 25 14.46 -23.50 -0.87
CA TYR A 25 13.48 -23.77 -1.93
C TYR A 25 12.28 -24.57 -1.43
N LEU A 26 12.49 -25.60 -0.60
CA LEU A 26 11.42 -26.40 -0.03
C LEU A 26 10.53 -25.58 0.91
N SER A 27 11.13 -24.70 1.72
CA SER A 27 10.38 -23.81 2.62
C SER A 27 9.48 -22.83 1.86
N GLN A 28 9.89 -22.43 0.66
CA GLN A 28 9.16 -21.48 -0.18
C GLN A 28 8.01 -22.16 -0.95
N ASN A 29 8.09 -23.47 -1.19
CA ASN A 29 7.11 -24.19 -2.02
C ASN A 29 6.22 -25.15 -1.22
N LEU A 30 6.57 -25.49 0.02
CA LEU A 30 5.79 -26.40 0.87
C LEU A 30 5.25 -25.68 2.11
N PRO A 31 3.91 -25.64 2.32
CA PRO A 31 3.28 -24.77 3.32
C PRO A 31 3.54 -25.12 4.80
N ASN A 32 4.35 -26.16 5.09
CA ASN A 32 4.68 -26.60 6.45
C ASN A 32 6.15 -27.05 6.60
N PHE A 33 7.02 -26.67 5.65
CA PHE A 33 8.44 -27.01 5.72
C PHE A 33 9.21 -25.90 6.45
N CYS A 34 9.74 -26.22 7.63
CA CYS A 34 10.55 -25.29 8.43
C CYS A 34 11.97 -25.85 8.56
N PHE A 35 12.98 -25.00 8.39
CA PHE A 35 14.37 -25.41 8.57
C PHE A 35 15.20 -24.44 9.42
N HIS A 36 16.42 -24.86 9.77
CA HIS A 36 17.42 -24.05 10.45
C HIS A 36 18.80 -24.42 9.93
N CYS A 37 19.64 -23.40 9.72
CA CYS A 37 21.02 -23.60 9.34
C CYS A 37 21.94 -23.32 10.54
N ILE A 38 22.83 -24.25 10.85
CA ILE A 38 23.90 -24.06 11.85
C ILE A 38 25.23 -24.05 11.10
N GLU A 39 25.83 -22.88 11.03
CA GLU A 39 27.11 -22.69 10.35
C GLU A 39 28.27 -22.77 11.36
N LYS A 40 29.34 -23.46 10.97
CA LYS A 40 30.58 -23.57 11.78
C LYS A 40 31.81 -23.36 10.92
N SER A 41 32.83 -22.74 11.51
CA SER A 41 34.10 -22.51 10.85
C SER A 41 34.84 -23.84 10.58
N VAL A 42 35.69 -23.84 9.55
CA VAL A 42 36.54 -25.00 9.16
C VAL A 42 37.31 -25.57 10.35
N MET A 43 37.83 -24.69 11.21
CA MET A 43 38.65 -25.09 12.37
C MET A 43 37.80 -25.73 13.49
N GLU A 44 36.54 -25.33 13.62
CA GLU A 44 35.66 -25.78 14.70
C GLU A 44 34.77 -26.97 14.30
N TRP A 45 34.59 -27.22 13.00
CA TRP A 45 33.65 -28.20 12.47
C TRP A 45 33.88 -29.61 13.03
N LYS A 46 35.10 -30.15 12.93
CA LYS A 46 35.41 -31.52 13.36
C LYS A 46 35.19 -31.71 14.87
N ALA A 47 35.62 -30.75 15.69
CA ALA A 47 35.46 -30.80 17.13
C ALA A 47 33.98 -30.67 17.54
N TRP A 48 33.23 -29.82 16.84
CA TRP A 48 31.79 -29.65 17.05
C TRP A 48 30.98 -30.89 16.63
N LEU A 49 31.28 -31.45 15.46
CA LEU A 49 30.63 -32.67 14.94
C LEU A 49 30.85 -33.87 15.87
N CYS A 50 32.06 -34.02 16.42
CA CYS A 50 32.36 -35.06 17.40
C CYS A 50 31.48 -34.93 18.66
N LYS A 51 31.30 -33.71 19.18
CA LYS A 51 30.42 -33.46 20.34
C LYS A 51 28.95 -33.80 20.04
N VAL A 52 28.46 -33.44 18.85
CA VAL A 52 27.09 -33.74 18.41
C VAL A 52 26.87 -35.25 18.24
N ASN A 53 27.83 -35.95 17.62
CA ASN A 53 27.80 -37.40 17.47
C ASN A 53 27.78 -38.13 18.82
N VAL A 54 28.60 -37.71 19.78
CA VAL A 54 28.63 -38.29 21.14
C VAL A 54 27.32 -38.01 21.87
N LYS A 55 26.81 -36.77 21.79
CA LYS A 55 25.56 -36.36 22.46
C LYS A 55 24.35 -37.14 21.95
N ASN A 56 24.25 -37.36 20.64
CA ASN A 56 23.08 -37.97 20.00
C ASN A 56 23.26 -39.45 19.62
N LYS A 57 24.43 -40.05 19.91
CA LYS A 57 24.83 -41.41 19.52
C LYS A 57 24.77 -41.62 18.00
N TRP A 58 25.34 -40.68 17.24
CA TRP A 58 25.45 -40.74 15.78
C TRP A 58 26.88 -40.99 15.33
N HIS A 59 27.04 -41.43 14.08
CA HIS A 59 28.34 -41.74 13.47
C HIS A 59 28.54 -41.00 12.15
N HIS A 60 28.24 -39.70 12.11
CA HIS A 60 28.40 -38.87 10.92
C HIS A 60 29.84 -38.33 10.81
N LYS A 61 30.44 -38.32 9.62
CA LYS A 61 31.86 -37.98 9.45
C LYS A 61 32.12 -36.71 8.65
N GLU A 62 31.20 -36.32 7.78
CA GLU A 62 31.41 -35.28 6.77
C GLU A 62 30.52 -34.05 7.02
N SER A 63 30.58 -33.06 6.14
CA SER A 63 29.66 -31.91 6.12
C SER A 63 28.79 -32.04 4.86
N PRO A 64 27.48 -31.72 4.92
CA PRO A 64 26.68 -31.31 6.07
C PRO A 64 26.07 -32.49 6.83
N ILE A 65 25.69 -32.28 8.08
CA ILE A 65 24.84 -33.20 8.87
C ILE A 65 23.42 -32.64 8.98
N VAL A 66 22.43 -33.49 8.68
CA VAL A 66 21.02 -33.13 8.65
C VAL A 66 20.21 -34.03 9.59
N TRP A 67 19.32 -33.43 10.36
CA TRP A 67 18.39 -34.16 11.24
C TRP A 67 17.07 -33.41 11.40
N LYS A 68 16.06 -34.06 11.95
CA LYS A 68 14.75 -33.45 12.24
C LYS A 68 14.47 -33.41 13.73
N GLU A 69 13.82 -32.33 14.17
CA GLU A 69 13.39 -32.08 15.53
C GLU A 69 11.90 -31.76 15.55
N LEU A 70 11.16 -32.24 16.56
CA LEU A 70 9.76 -31.84 16.75
C LEU A 70 9.74 -30.45 17.40
N LEU A 71 8.77 -29.59 17.02
CA LEU A 71 8.66 -28.20 17.48
C LEU A 71 8.38 -28.01 19.00
N MET A 72 8.43 -29.08 19.80
CA MET A 72 8.29 -29.04 21.27
C MET A 72 9.68 -29.06 21.93
N LYS A 73 9.88 -28.21 22.95
CA LYS A 73 11.13 -28.17 23.75
C LYS A 73 11.46 -29.55 24.33
N GLY A 74 12.68 -30.03 24.07
CA GLY A 74 13.20 -31.31 24.61
C GLY A 74 12.98 -32.54 23.70
N SER A 75 12.58 -32.36 22.45
CA SER A 75 12.38 -33.48 21.52
C SER A 75 13.69 -34.18 21.14
N LYS A 76 13.65 -35.51 20.99
CA LYS A 76 14.80 -36.33 20.59
C LYS A 76 15.10 -36.06 19.10
N PRO A 77 16.31 -35.62 18.73
CA PRO A 77 16.63 -35.38 17.33
C PRO A 77 16.68 -36.70 16.57
N GLN A 78 16.03 -36.76 15.41
CA GLN A 78 16.03 -37.92 14.53
C GLN A 78 16.99 -37.66 13.36
N TYR A 79 18.06 -38.44 13.32
CA TYR A 79 19.09 -38.38 12.29
C TYR A 79 18.50 -38.65 10.90
N ILE A 80 18.86 -37.83 9.92
CA ILE A 80 18.53 -38.04 8.51
C ILE A 80 19.78 -38.49 7.78
N GLY A 81 20.88 -37.75 7.88
CA GLY A 81 22.14 -38.12 7.24
C GLY A 81 22.92 -36.95 6.69
N GLY A 82 23.63 -37.17 5.59
CA GLY A 82 24.34 -36.15 4.82
C GLY A 82 23.47 -35.44 3.79
N ALA A 83 24.11 -34.72 2.86
CA ALA A 83 23.43 -34.04 1.76
C ALA A 83 22.63 -35.02 0.88
N SER A 84 23.22 -36.16 0.52
CA SER A 84 22.57 -37.20 -0.29
C SER A 84 21.37 -37.83 0.43
N ASP A 85 21.54 -38.17 1.70
CA ASP A 85 20.48 -38.80 2.50
C ASP A 85 19.30 -37.83 2.73
N PHE A 86 19.59 -36.53 2.85
CA PHE A 86 18.56 -35.50 2.94
C PHE A 86 17.80 -35.34 1.62
N LEU A 87 18.48 -35.40 0.48
CA LEU A 87 17.84 -35.41 -0.83
C LEU A 87 16.90 -36.62 -0.95
N ASP A 88 17.37 -37.83 -0.64
CA ASP A 88 16.55 -39.05 -0.68
C ASP A 88 15.36 -38.99 0.27
N TYR A 89 15.55 -38.38 1.44
CA TYR A 89 14.47 -38.09 2.39
C TYR A 89 13.42 -37.15 1.79
N CYS A 90 13.84 -36.09 1.10
CA CYS A 90 12.94 -35.17 0.42
C CYS A 90 12.18 -35.86 -0.74
N TYR A 91 12.85 -36.71 -1.52
CA TYR A 91 12.23 -37.51 -2.57
C TYR A 91 11.12 -38.42 -2.05
N SER A 92 11.44 -39.18 -0.99
CA SER A 92 10.55 -40.21 -0.45
C SER A 92 9.38 -39.63 0.36
N TYR A 93 9.60 -38.55 1.11
CA TYR A 93 8.60 -38.01 2.03
C TYR A 93 7.64 -37.01 1.38
N TYR A 94 8.09 -36.27 0.36
CA TYR A 94 7.27 -35.28 -0.35
C TYR A 94 6.80 -35.74 -1.74
N ASN A 95 7.02 -37.02 -2.09
CA ASN A 95 6.63 -37.63 -3.36
C ASN A 95 7.16 -36.83 -4.58
N PHE A 96 8.47 -36.59 -4.56
CA PHE A 96 9.16 -35.57 -5.34
C PHE A 96 9.57 -36.05 -6.77
N ASP A 97 8.82 -36.98 -7.36
CA ASP A 97 9.12 -37.60 -8.68
C ASP A 97 8.54 -36.84 -9.88
N ALA A 98 7.60 -35.92 -9.67
CA ALA A 98 6.90 -35.25 -10.80
C ALA A 98 7.64 -34.05 -11.41
N LEU A 99 8.78 -33.61 -10.85
CA LEU A 99 9.38 -32.32 -11.22
C LEU A 99 10.84 -32.37 -11.71
N PHE A 100 11.64 -33.42 -11.45
CA PHE A 100 13.09 -33.33 -11.68
C PHE A 100 13.74 -34.66 -12.10
N SER A 101 14.25 -34.73 -13.34
CA SER A 101 15.27 -35.72 -13.73
C SER A 101 16.67 -35.19 -13.36
N SER A 102 17.57 -36.04 -12.85
CA SER A 102 18.84 -35.61 -12.23
C SER A 102 19.74 -34.75 -13.13
N GLU A 103 19.71 -34.92 -14.45
CA GLU A 103 20.47 -34.08 -15.40
C GLU A 103 20.02 -32.60 -15.43
N LYS A 104 18.77 -32.28 -15.10
CA LYS A 104 18.26 -30.88 -15.08
C LYS A 104 18.56 -30.16 -13.77
N TYR A 105 18.96 -30.90 -12.73
CA TYR A 105 19.21 -30.38 -11.40
C TYR A 105 20.58 -29.69 -11.30
N ASP A 106 21.62 -30.28 -11.90
CA ASP A 106 22.95 -29.66 -11.98
C ASP A 106 22.90 -28.34 -12.74
N ASP A 107 22.12 -28.28 -13.82
CA ASP A 107 21.87 -27.05 -14.58
C ASP A 107 21.10 -26.01 -13.75
N LEU A 108 20.11 -26.42 -12.95
CA LEU A 108 19.34 -25.51 -12.10
C LEU A 108 20.20 -24.96 -10.94
N LEU A 109 21.01 -25.78 -10.29
CA LEU A 109 21.94 -25.37 -9.23
C LEU A 109 22.98 -24.39 -9.77
N ASN A 110 23.55 -24.67 -10.94
CA ASN A 110 24.49 -23.75 -11.60
C ASN A 110 23.81 -22.41 -11.94
N ASN A 111 22.56 -22.43 -12.40
CA ASN A 111 21.78 -21.23 -12.68
C ASN A 111 21.48 -20.41 -11.41
N ILE A 112 21.14 -21.06 -10.30
CA ILE A 112 20.89 -20.40 -9.00
C ILE A 112 22.18 -19.80 -8.42
N LEU A 113 23.31 -20.51 -8.52
CA LEU A 113 24.62 -20.01 -8.09
C LEU A 113 25.11 -18.84 -8.93
N GLN A 114 24.89 -18.86 -10.25
CA GLN A 114 25.15 -17.71 -11.12
C GLN A 114 24.27 -16.51 -10.77
N PHE A 115 22.97 -16.75 -10.54
CA PHE A 115 22.01 -15.73 -10.15
C PHE A 115 22.44 -15.00 -8.87
N LYS A 116 22.86 -15.73 -7.84
CA LYS A 116 23.32 -15.15 -6.57
C LYS A 116 24.67 -14.43 -6.70
N LYS A 117 25.63 -14.96 -7.47
CA LYS A 117 26.91 -14.29 -7.75
C LYS A 117 26.69 -12.95 -8.44
N LYS A 118 25.76 -12.88 -9.39
CA LYS A 118 25.47 -11.65 -10.13
C LYS A 118 24.72 -10.62 -9.28
N LEU A 119 23.74 -11.04 -8.47
CA LEU A 119 23.09 -10.19 -7.47
C LEU A 119 24.08 -9.65 -6.43
N HIS A 120 25.05 -10.47 -6.01
CA HIS A 120 26.11 -10.05 -5.10
C HIS A 120 27.05 -9.02 -5.74
N ILE A 121 27.43 -9.22 -7.01
CA ILE A 121 28.24 -8.26 -7.79
C ILE A 121 27.47 -6.95 -8.02
N GLU A 122 26.19 -7.00 -8.40
CA GLU A 122 25.35 -5.80 -8.57
C GLU A 122 25.16 -5.05 -7.24
N ASN A 123 24.93 -5.76 -6.13
CA ASN A 123 24.90 -5.15 -4.80
C ASN A 123 26.24 -4.54 -4.37
N ILE A 124 27.37 -5.13 -4.76
CA ILE A 124 28.70 -4.58 -4.50
C ILE A 124 28.94 -3.34 -5.37
N LEU A 125 28.56 -3.35 -6.64
CA LEU A 125 28.66 -2.20 -7.54
C LEU A 125 27.80 -1.02 -7.07
N HIS A 126 26.57 -1.30 -6.62
CA HIS A 126 25.67 -0.29 -6.06
C HIS A 126 26.21 0.31 -4.75
N LYS A 127 26.86 -0.51 -3.91
CA LYS A 127 27.60 -0.04 -2.72
C LYS A 127 28.83 0.79 -3.08
N LEU A 128 29.55 0.44 -4.15
CA LEU A 128 30.75 1.17 -4.60
C LEU A 128 30.40 2.55 -5.18
N ASP A 129 29.25 2.70 -5.85
CA ASP A 129 28.77 4.01 -6.31
C ASP A 129 28.27 4.91 -5.17
N ALA A 130 27.75 4.33 -4.09
CA ALA A 130 27.32 5.07 -2.89
C ALA A 130 28.49 5.57 -2.01
N VAL A 131 29.70 5.02 -2.16
CA VAL A 131 30.88 5.28 -1.28
C VAL A 131 31.67 6.55 -1.65
N LYS A 132 31.23 7.35 -2.64
CA LYS A 132 31.87 8.66 -2.94
C LYS A 132 31.57 9.79 -1.94
N ARG A 133 30.96 9.51 -0.79
CA ARG A 133 30.78 10.50 0.29
C ARG A 133 31.63 10.10 1.50
N PRO A 134 32.52 10.98 2.01
CA PRO A 134 33.37 10.66 3.14
C PRO A 134 32.51 10.35 4.38
N THR A 135 32.84 9.24 5.01
CA THR A 135 32.25 8.71 6.24
C THR A 135 32.50 9.67 7.39
N LEU A 136 31.48 10.43 7.78
CA LEU A 136 31.37 11.06 9.09
C LEU A 136 30.56 10.13 10.00
N GLU A 137 30.97 10.10 11.26
CA GLU A 137 30.43 9.37 12.42
C GLU A 137 28.99 8.85 12.30
N ALA A 138 28.77 7.60 12.74
CA ALA A 138 27.47 6.92 12.69
C ALA A 138 26.35 7.83 13.25
N PRO A 139 25.34 8.20 12.44
CA PRO A 139 24.34 9.15 12.87
C PRO A 139 23.48 8.57 14.00
N PRO A 140 22.95 9.41 14.91
CA PRO A 140 22.04 8.98 15.95
C PRO A 140 20.81 8.27 15.34
N GLN A 141 20.39 7.15 15.94
CA GLN A 141 19.19 6.40 15.54
C GLN A 141 17.99 7.35 15.43
N LYS A 142 17.51 7.57 14.20
CA LYS A 142 16.39 8.48 13.96
C LYS A 142 15.09 7.78 14.38
N LYS A 143 14.45 8.32 15.41
CA LYS A 143 13.18 7.83 15.96
C LYS A 143 12.02 8.58 15.33
N PHE A 144 11.03 7.86 14.84
CA PHE A 144 9.81 8.43 14.27
C PHE A 144 8.61 8.26 15.20
N VAL A 145 7.76 9.27 15.24
CA VAL A 145 6.46 9.26 15.93
C VAL A 145 5.34 9.28 14.90
N ILE A 146 4.43 8.29 15.00
CA ILE A 146 3.30 8.15 14.09
C ILE A 146 2.01 8.50 14.83
N THR A 147 1.12 9.24 14.19
CA THR A 147 -0.24 9.50 14.68
C THR A 147 -1.25 8.94 13.68
N ILE A 148 -2.23 8.18 14.17
CA ILE A 148 -3.33 7.65 13.37
C ILE A 148 -4.60 8.38 13.79
N SER A 149 -5.21 9.13 12.87
CA SER A 149 -6.54 9.72 13.07
C SER A 149 -7.62 8.80 12.49
N GLY A 150 -8.82 8.79 13.07
CA GLY A 150 -9.87 7.82 12.75
C GLY A 150 -9.52 6.40 13.22
N ALA A 151 -8.81 6.28 14.36
CA ALA A 151 -8.27 5.03 14.87
C ALA A 151 -9.33 3.99 15.29
N GLY A 152 -10.60 4.36 15.38
CA GLY A 152 -11.72 3.43 15.57
C GLY A 152 -12.04 2.58 14.34
N HIS A 153 -11.48 2.94 13.17
CA HIS A 153 -11.66 2.16 11.95
C HIS A 153 -10.91 0.82 12.02
N LEU A 154 -11.50 -0.26 11.51
CA LEU A 154 -10.92 -1.63 11.54
C LEU A 154 -9.50 -1.72 10.96
N LEU A 155 -9.18 -0.88 9.97
CA LEU A 155 -7.82 -0.82 9.39
C LEU A 155 -6.75 -0.36 10.39
N ALA A 156 -7.09 0.41 11.41
CA ALA A 156 -6.13 0.91 12.39
C ALA A 156 -5.40 -0.24 13.09
N MET A 157 -6.11 -1.28 13.52
CA MET A 157 -5.50 -2.44 14.16
C MET A 157 -4.55 -3.20 13.23
N HIS A 158 -4.93 -3.37 11.96
CA HIS A 158 -4.07 -4.00 10.97
C HIS A 158 -2.80 -3.17 10.68
N LEU A 159 -2.95 -1.84 10.61
CA LEU A 159 -1.83 -0.92 10.44
C LEU A 159 -0.88 -1.00 11.63
N ILE A 160 -1.40 -0.93 12.86
CA ILE A 160 -0.59 -0.98 14.07
C ILE A 160 0.16 -2.31 14.14
N SER A 161 -0.52 -3.44 13.90
CA SER A 161 0.11 -4.76 13.90
C SER A 161 1.28 -4.84 12.91
N GLY A 162 1.09 -4.35 11.68
CA GLY A 162 2.15 -4.33 10.68
C GLY A 162 3.27 -3.33 10.98
N LEU A 163 2.95 -2.14 11.48
CA LEU A 163 3.96 -1.13 11.86
C LEU A 163 4.79 -1.56 13.09
N VAL A 164 4.26 -2.46 13.91
CA VAL A 164 4.97 -3.03 15.06
C VAL A 164 5.88 -4.20 14.66
N ASP A 165 5.68 -4.79 13.49
CA ASP A 165 6.39 -5.99 13.05
C ASP A 165 7.92 -5.81 12.97
N HIS A 166 8.67 -6.77 13.52
CA HIS A 166 10.13 -6.70 13.66
C HIS A 166 10.88 -6.70 12.32
N ALA A 167 10.31 -7.29 11.26
CA ALA A 167 10.90 -7.30 9.93
C ALA A 167 11.02 -5.89 9.29
N ILE A 168 10.18 -4.95 9.73
CA ILE A 168 10.23 -3.55 9.30
C ILE A 168 11.33 -2.77 10.05
N MET A 169 11.81 -3.31 11.17
CA MET A 169 12.64 -2.62 12.17
C MET A 169 14.14 -2.92 12.05
N GLU A 170 14.60 -3.77 11.13
CA GLU A 170 16.02 -4.08 10.92
C GLU A 170 16.83 -2.91 10.32
N SER A 171 16.21 -1.74 10.12
CA SER A 171 16.87 -0.52 9.65
C SER A 171 17.39 0.35 10.81
N ASP A 172 18.38 1.21 10.56
CA ASP A 172 18.93 2.18 11.53
C ASP A 172 17.91 3.21 12.08
N LYS A 173 16.67 3.17 11.57
CA LYS A 173 15.56 4.04 11.91
C LYS A 173 14.44 3.22 12.53
N THR A 174 13.82 3.73 13.58
CA THR A 174 12.83 2.96 14.35
C THR A 174 11.58 3.79 14.64
N ILE A 175 10.42 3.12 14.72
CA ILE A 175 9.18 3.73 15.17
C ILE A 175 9.19 3.71 16.71
N HIS A 176 9.19 4.88 17.32
CA HIS A 176 9.29 5.03 18.77
C HIS A 176 7.93 5.01 19.46
N LYS A 177 6.95 5.71 18.89
CA LYS A 177 5.65 5.95 19.54
C LYS A 177 4.54 6.05 18.52
N ILE A 178 3.37 5.51 18.87
CA ILE A 178 2.15 5.59 18.05
C ILE A 178 1.03 6.24 18.86
N TYR A 179 0.52 7.38 18.38
CA TYR A 179 -0.65 8.03 18.93
C TYR A 179 -1.91 7.64 18.17
N LEU A 180 -2.99 7.36 18.89
CA LEU A 180 -4.29 7.01 18.33
C LEU A 180 -5.31 8.10 18.68
N TYR A 181 -6.01 8.60 17.69
CA TYR A 181 -7.07 9.59 17.86
C TYR A 181 -8.32 9.21 17.06
N ASP A 182 -9.48 9.31 17.69
CA ASP A 182 -10.77 9.21 17.02
C ASP A 182 -11.81 10.02 17.80
N GLU A 183 -12.48 10.97 17.14
CA GLU A 183 -13.52 11.80 17.75
C GLU A 183 -14.87 11.08 17.86
N ARG A 184 -15.13 10.09 17.00
CA ARG A 184 -16.42 9.38 16.93
C ARG A 184 -16.50 8.24 17.94
N CYS A 185 -15.36 7.79 18.45
CA CYS A 185 -15.31 6.67 19.39
C CYS A 185 -15.43 7.12 20.84
N THR A 186 -16.04 6.25 21.66
CA THR A 186 -16.09 6.47 23.11
C THR A 186 -14.69 6.28 23.72
N PRO A 187 -14.36 7.00 24.81
CA PRO A 187 -13.08 6.83 25.50
C PRO A 187 -12.82 5.38 25.94
N SER A 188 -13.88 4.66 26.35
CA SER A 188 -13.80 3.24 26.73
C SER A 188 -13.37 2.35 25.57
N PHE A 189 -13.88 2.59 24.36
CA PHE A 189 -13.48 1.84 23.17
C PHE A 189 -12.05 2.17 22.75
N MET A 190 -11.64 3.43 22.84
CA MET A 190 -10.25 3.82 22.57
C MET A 190 -9.26 3.18 23.56
N ASN A 191 -9.60 3.11 24.84
CA ASN A 191 -8.79 2.41 25.85
C ASN A 191 -8.71 0.90 25.57
N TYR A 192 -9.78 0.30 25.04
CA TYR A 192 -9.77 -1.09 24.59
C TYR A 192 -8.78 -1.29 23.42
N ILE A 193 -8.83 -0.42 22.40
CA ILE A 193 -7.90 -0.49 21.26
C ILE A 193 -6.45 -0.35 21.72
N GLU A 194 -6.16 0.62 22.60
CA GLU A 194 -4.82 0.82 23.16
C GLU A 194 -4.31 -0.44 23.84
N LYS A 195 -5.15 -1.03 24.69
CA LYS A 195 -4.82 -2.26 25.42
C LYS A 195 -4.56 -3.42 24.47
N GLU A 196 -5.45 -3.70 23.51
CA GLU A 196 -5.28 -4.79 22.56
C GLU A 196 -4.00 -4.62 21.71
N CYS A 197 -3.74 -3.39 21.24
CA CYS A 197 -2.58 -3.10 20.42
C CYS A 197 -1.27 -3.17 21.22
N SER A 198 -1.30 -2.85 22.51
CA SER A 198 -0.12 -2.91 23.39
C SER A 198 0.41 -4.34 23.61
N TYR A 199 -0.42 -5.36 23.41
CA TYR A 199 -0.03 -6.77 23.55
C TYR A 199 0.50 -7.39 22.25
N VAL A 200 0.56 -6.64 21.14
CA VAL A 200 1.12 -7.13 19.88
C VAL A 200 2.65 -7.14 19.96
N GLN A 201 3.25 -8.35 19.90
CA GLN A 201 4.70 -8.60 19.91
C GLN A 201 5.45 -8.11 21.18
N THR A 202 5.10 -8.66 22.35
CA THR A 202 5.61 -8.27 23.69
C THR A 202 7.07 -8.62 24.01
N ASP A 203 7.95 -8.85 23.03
CA ASP A 203 9.38 -9.05 23.29
C ASP A 203 10.16 -7.72 23.37
N ASN A 204 9.53 -6.58 23.04
CA ASN A 204 10.16 -5.26 23.06
C ASN A 204 9.42 -4.27 23.99
N PRO A 205 9.87 -4.06 25.24
CA PRO A 205 9.21 -3.21 26.24
C PRO A 205 9.36 -1.69 26.00
N GLY A 206 9.78 -1.25 24.81
CA GLY A 206 10.15 0.14 24.51
C GLY A 206 9.16 0.94 23.67
N ARG A 207 8.01 0.37 23.28
CA ARG A 207 7.05 1.03 22.38
C ARG A 207 5.77 1.40 23.11
N ASP A 208 5.41 2.67 23.00
CA ASP A 208 4.31 3.28 23.73
C ASP A 208 3.17 3.56 22.72
N ILE A 209 2.11 2.76 22.75
CA ILE A 209 0.87 3.02 22.00
C ILE A 209 -0.03 3.79 22.95
N LYS A 210 -0.48 4.99 22.56
CA LYS A 210 -1.28 5.86 23.43
C LYS A 210 -2.47 6.47 22.71
N CYS A 211 -3.65 6.33 23.29
CA CYS A 211 -4.83 7.06 22.87
C CYS A 211 -4.79 8.49 23.40
N VAL A 212 -5.18 9.45 22.55
CA VAL A 212 -5.28 10.86 22.91
C VAL A 212 -6.71 11.35 22.75
N SER A 213 -7.18 12.19 23.67
CA SER A 213 -8.51 12.80 23.62
C SER A 213 -8.57 14.04 22.71
N LYS A 214 -7.43 14.69 22.48
CA LYS A 214 -7.30 15.86 21.60
C LYS A 214 -6.17 15.64 20.61
N ILE A 215 -6.48 15.73 19.31
CA ILE A 215 -5.49 15.49 18.25
C ILE A 215 -4.31 16.47 18.30
N GLY A 216 -4.52 17.71 18.75
CA GLY A 216 -3.46 18.72 18.85
C GLY A 216 -2.27 18.27 19.72
N VAL A 217 -2.52 17.51 20.78
CA VAL A 217 -1.47 16.97 21.66
C VAL A 217 -0.62 15.92 20.95
N ALA A 218 -1.22 15.11 20.07
CA ALA A 218 -0.47 14.17 19.26
C ALA A 218 0.34 14.89 18.17
N LEU A 219 -0.29 15.85 17.47
CA LEU A 219 0.29 16.54 16.31
C LEU A 219 1.58 17.31 16.61
N THR A 220 1.75 17.84 17.83
CA THR A 220 2.97 18.59 18.22
C THR A 220 4.26 17.79 18.07
N ASN A 221 4.20 16.48 18.33
CA ASN A 221 5.35 15.59 18.28
C ASN A 221 5.26 14.58 17.14
N THR A 222 4.34 14.76 16.19
CA THR A 222 4.12 13.80 15.10
C THR A 222 5.07 14.07 13.93
N ASP A 223 5.78 13.02 13.50
CA ASP A 223 6.52 13.03 12.24
C ASP A 223 5.65 12.56 11.08
N VAL A 224 4.78 11.57 11.30
CA VAL A 224 3.90 11.00 10.28
C VAL A 224 2.46 10.91 10.77
N LEU A 225 1.55 11.54 10.05
CA LEU A 225 0.11 11.47 10.26
C LEU A 225 -0.53 10.54 9.23
N ILE A 226 -1.18 9.47 9.69
CA ILE A 226 -2.00 8.58 8.87
C ILE A 226 -3.47 8.96 9.09
N VAL A 227 -4.15 9.40 8.03
CA VAL A 227 -5.53 9.92 8.12
C VAL A 227 -6.52 8.84 7.69
N LEU A 228 -7.20 8.19 8.65
CA LEU A 228 -8.31 7.27 8.37
C LEU A 228 -9.68 7.97 8.37
N ASP A 229 -9.74 9.20 8.87
CA ASP A 229 -10.96 10.00 8.91
C ASP A 229 -11.53 10.22 7.51
N HIS A 230 -12.70 9.64 7.26
CA HIS A 230 -13.48 9.88 6.06
C HIS A 230 -14.97 9.75 6.40
N GLU A 231 -15.81 10.19 5.48
CA GLU A 231 -17.23 9.81 5.48
C GLU A 231 -17.40 8.62 4.54
N PRO A 232 -18.01 7.50 4.96
CA PRO A 232 -18.28 6.37 4.06
C PRO A 232 -19.27 6.77 2.97
N PHE A 233 -19.14 6.15 1.80
CA PHE A 233 -20.06 6.38 0.69
C PHE A 233 -21.41 5.71 0.98
N ASP A 234 -22.49 6.44 0.74
CA ASP A 234 -23.86 6.01 0.95
C ASP A 234 -24.61 6.18 -0.38
N GLU A 235 -24.91 5.07 -1.04
CA GLU A 235 -25.56 5.04 -2.37
C GLU A 235 -26.93 5.73 -2.38
N SER A 236 -27.59 5.85 -1.22
CA SER A 236 -28.87 6.56 -1.10
C SER A 236 -28.73 8.08 -1.21
N LYS A 237 -27.52 8.63 -1.04
CA LYS A 237 -27.26 10.06 -1.04
C LYS A 237 -26.57 10.50 -2.34
N PRO A 238 -26.88 11.69 -2.86
CA PRO A 238 -26.14 12.27 -3.97
C PRO A 238 -24.64 12.40 -3.66
N MET A 239 -23.81 12.06 -4.65
CA MET A 239 -22.33 12.13 -4.58
C MET A 239 -21.83 13.50 -4.06
N GLY A 240 -22.46 14.60 -4.47
CA GLY A 240 -22.08 15.95 -4.04
C GLY A 240 -22.19 16.16 -2.52
N ILE A 241 -23.18 15.55 -1.85
CA ILE A 241 -23.31 15.64 -0.39
C ILE A 241 -22.14 14.90 0.27
N TRP A 242 -21.84 13.68 -0.20
CA TRP A 242 -20.73 12.89 0.32
C TRP A 242 -19.37 13.60 0.19
N LEU A 243 -19.12 14.24 -0.97
CA LEU A 243 -17.90 15.04 -1.19
C LEU A 243 -17.85 16.29 -0.30
N ARG A 244 -19.00 16.91 -0.02
CA ARG A 244 -19.09 18.06 0.88
C ARG A 244 -18.76 17.69 2.33
N GLU A 245 -19.31 16.59 2.84
CA GLU A 245 -19.04 16.15 4.22
C GLU A 245 -17.58 15.75 4.42
N ASN A 246 -17.01 15.01 3.46
CA ASN A 246 -15.58 14.71 3.46
C ASN A 246 -14.71 15.98 3.42
N ARG A 247 -15.12 16.98 2.62
CA ARG A 247 -14.41 18.26 2.54
C ARG A 247 -14.45 19.05 3.84
N LYS A 248 -15.60 19.07 4.52
CA LYS A 248 -15.74 19.72 5.84
C LYS A 248 -14.75 19.10 6.84
N LYS A 249 -14.73 17.76 6.94
CA LYS A 249 -13.78 17.02 7.77
C LYS A 249 -12.32 17.36 7.45
N MET A 250 -11.95 17.43 6.17
CA MET A 250 -10.57 17.75 5.78
C MET A 250 -10.19 19.21 6.11
N LYS A 251 -11.12 20.16 6.01
CA LYS A 251 -10.88 21.55 6.43
C LYS A 251 -10.71 21.65 7.95
N GLU A 252 -11.54 20.96 8.72
CA GLU A 252 -11.42 20.90 10.18
C GLU A 252 -10.07 20.29 10.60
N LEU A 253 -9.68 19.18 9.96
CA LEU A 253 -8.37 18.57 10.16
C LEU A 253 -7.22 19.53 9.79
N ALA A 254 -7.36 20.28 8.69
CA ALA A 254 -6.37 21.28 8.30
C ALA A 254 -6.15 22.36 9.36
N LEU A 255 -7.22 22.85 10.00
CA LEU A 255 -7.12 23.83 11.08
C LEU A 255 -6.33 23.28 12.27
N MET A 256 -6.58 22.03 12.65
CA MET A 256 -5.87 21.37 13.75
C MET A 256 -4.40 21.14 13.42
N ILE A 257 -4.10 20.73 12.18
CA ILE A 257 -2.73 20.57 11.68
C ILE A 257 -1.99 21.91 11.64
N ASN A 258 -2.62 22.98 11.17
CA ASN A 258 -2.00 24.30 11.10
C ASN A 258 -1.71 24.88 12.49
N ALA A 259 -2.53 24.55 13.49
CA ALA A 259 -2.37 25.03 14.85
C ALA A 259 -1.26 24.31 15.62
N SER A 260 -1.08 23.00 15.41
CA SER A 260 -0.22 22.16 16.29
C SER A 260 0.84 21.34 15.54
N GLY A 261 0.70 21.12 14.23
CA GLY A 261 1.55 20.22 13.45
C GLY A 261 2.88 20.84 13.02
N SER A 262 3.91 19.99 12.92
CA SER A 262 5.20 20.38 12.36
C SER A 262 5.12 20.64 10.86
N ARG A 263 5.81 21.69 10.37
CA ARG A 263 5.93 21.98 8.92
C ARG A 263 6.65 20.90 8.12
N LYS A 264 7.42 20.05 8.80
CA LYS A 264 8.17 18.93 8.19
C LYS A 264 7.43 17.59 8.28
N MET A 265 6.23 17.57 8.87
CA MET A 265 5.43 16.36 9.01
C MET A 265 5.09 15.76 7.64
N TYR A 266 4.96 14.44 7.61
CA TYR A 266 4.47 13.66 6.47
C TYR A 266 3.01 13.26 6.71
N ILE A 267 2.18 13.31 5.67
CA ILE A 267 0.77 12.95 5.75
C ILE A 267 0.49 11.85 4.72
N ILE A 268 -0.03 10.74 5.22
CA ILE A 268 -0.39 9.57 4.41
C ILE A 268 -1.90 9.36 4.48
N PHE A 269 -2.53 9.33 3.32
CA PHE A 269 -3.91 8.92 3.15
C PHE A 269 -3.97 7.49 2.66
N PRO A 270 -4.55 6.56 3.42
CA PRO A 270 -4.96 5.28 2.87
C PRO A 270 -6.10 5.50 1.86
N ASN A 271 -6.30 4.55 0.96
CA ASN A 271 -7.40 4.58 0.00
C ASN A 271 -8.76 4.33 0.69
N LEU A 272 -9.26 5.34 1.41
CA LEU A 272 -10.54 5.36 2.10
C LEU A 272 -11.37 6.56 1.65
N GLY A 273 -12.64 6.32 1.35
CA GLY A 273 -13.52 7.34 0.78
C GLY A 273 -12.94 7.96 -0.51
N PRO A 274 -13.11 9.28 -0.72
CA PRO A 274 -12.57 9.98 -1.87
C PRO A 274 -11.11 10.42 -1.60
N ALA A 275 -10.20 9.46 -1.47
CA ALA A 275 -8.85 9.66 -0.90
C ALA A 275 -8.01 10.74 -1.61
N CYS A 276 -7.93 10.73 -2.95
CA CYS A 276 -7.17 11.76 -3.69
C CYS A 276 -7.81 13.15 -3.58
N TYR A 277 -9.13 13.22 -3.52
CA TYR A 277 -9.88 14.45 -3.30
C TYR A 277 -9.65 15.02 -1.90
N ASN A 278 -9.74 14.17 -0.87
CA ASN A 278 -9.47 14.55 0.51
C ASN A 278 -8.04 15.07 0.68
N ALA A 279 -7.06 14.36 0.11
CA ALA A 279 -5.68 14.79 0.14
C ALA A 279 -5.46 16.12 -0.61
N THR A 280 -6.15 16.34 -1.74
CA THR A 280 -6.09 17.60 -2.50
C THR A 280 -6.65 18.78 -1.69
N ILE A 281 -7.79 18.60 -1.02
CA ILE A 281 -8.37 19.62 -0.15
C ILE A 281 -7.43 19.94 1.01
N LEU A 282 -6.90 18.89 1.67
CA LEU A 282 -6.01 19.06 2.79
C LEU A 282 -4.75 19.83 2.35
N ARG A 283 -4.11 19.42 1.24
CA ARG A 283 -2.96 20.10 0.62
C ARG A 283 -3.19 21.59 0.41
N ASN A 284 -4.38 21.96 -0.05
CA ASN A 284 -4.71 23.36 -0.33
C ASN A 284 -5.01 24.18 0.93
N SER A 285 -5.28 23.50 2.07
CA SER A 285 -5.69 24.13 3.32
C SER A 285 -4.60 24.12 4.41
N VAL A 286 -3.53 23.33 4.26
CA VAL A 286 -2.46 23.19 5.25
C VAL A 286 -1.18 23.98 4.91
N ASN A 287 -0.49 24.45 5.94
CA ASN A 287 0.78 25.17 5.89
C ASN A 287 2.00 24.22 6.04
N ILE A 288 1.93 23.06 5.39
CA ILE A 288 2.99 22.04 5.35
C ILE A 288 3.54 21.96 3.93
N ASN A 289 4.74 21.39 3.76
CA ASN A 289 5.24 21.08 2.43
C ASN A 289 4.22 20.22 1.67
N LYS A 290 3.71 20.75 0.55
CA LYS A 290 2.68 20.11 -0.27
C LYS A 290 3.12 18.75 -0.83
N ASN A 291 4.43 18.53 -0.98
CA ASN A 291 4.99 17.27 -1.47
C ASN A 291 5.05 16.17 -0.38
N ASN A 292 4.82 16.53 0.88
CA ASN A 292 4.78 15.59 1.99
C ASN A 292 3.40 14.96 2.20
N ILE A 293 2.45 15.22 1.31
CA ILE A 293 1.09 14.68 1.37
C ILE A 293 0.92 13.69 0.23
N VAL A 294 0.69 12.42 0.57
CA VAL A 294 0.58 11.34 -0.41
C VAL A 294 -0.61 10.43 -0.09
N VAL A 295 -1.08 9.73 -1.12
CA VAL A 295 -2.14 8.72 -1.00
C VAL A 295 -1.58 7.36 -1.36
N ALA A 296 -1.77 6.36 -0.50
CA ALA A 296 -1.41 4.98 -0.78
C ALA A 296 -2.47 4.34 -1.69
N THR A 297 -2.12 4.09 -2.96
CA THR A 297 -3.07 3.62 -4.00
C THR A 297 -2.71 2.24 -4.58
N SER A 298 -1.56 1.70 -4.19
CA SER A 298 -1.09 0.35 -4.58
C SER A 298 -2.03 -0.78 -4.11
N ASP A 299 -2.94 -0.51 -3.17
CA ASP A 299 -3.94 -1.47 -2.70
C ASP A 299 -4.89 -1.92 -3.82
N VAL A 300 -5.26 -1.00 -4.72
CA VAL A 300 -6.19 -1.29 -5.82
C VAL A 300 -5.59 -2.27 -6.82
N GLY A 301 -4.30 -2.10 -7.16
CA GLY A 301 -3.58 -3.02 -8.04
C GLY A 301 -3.33 -4.37 -7.37
N THR A 302 -2.96 -4.36 -6.09
CA THR A 302 -2.69 -5.59 -5.32
C THR A 302 -3.95 -6.43 -5.14
N GLU A 303 -5.13 -5.81 -5.01
CA GLU A 303 -6.41 -6.51 -4.85
C GLU A 303 -6.75 -7.43 -6.04
N ILE A 304 -6.43 -7.01 -7.26
CA ILE A 304 -6.74 -7.79 -8.47
C ILE A 304 -5.64 -8.77 -8.86
N LEU A 305 -4.46 -8.66 -8.23
CA LEU A 305 -3.26 -9.41 -8.59
C LEU A 305 -3.45 -10.94 -8.59
N PRO A 306 -4.20 -11.57 -7.67
CA PRO A 306 -4.44 -13.01 -7.71
C PRO A 306 -5.18 -13.47 -8.97
N VAL A 307 -6.13 -12.66 -9.46
CA VAL A 307 -6.89 -12.95 -10.69
C VAL A 307 -5.97 -12.78 -11.89
N VAL A 308 -5.21 -11.68 -11.94
CA VAL A 308 -4.23 -11.43 -13.01
C VAL A 308 -3.21 -12.57 -13.10
N ALA A 309 -2.67 -13.03 -11.97
CA ALA A 309 -1.72 -14.14 -11.91
C ALA A 309 -2.32 -15.46 -12.41
N LYS A 310 -3.57 -15.75 -12.04
CA LYS A 310 -4.30 -16.93 -12.51
C LYS A 310 -4.52 -16.89 -14.02
N VAL A 311 -5.05 -15.79 -14.53
CA VAL A 311 -5.37 -15.60 -15.96
C VAL A 311 -4.10 -15.61 -16.81
N ALA A 312 -3.06 -14.88 -16.38
CA ALA A 312 -1.78 -14.84 -17.07
C ALA A 312 -0.97 -16.14 -16.93
N GLN A 313 -1.36 -17.07 -16.04
CA GLN A 313 -0.59 -18.27 -15.69
C GLN A 313 0.84 -17.92 -15.21
N VAL A 314 0.98 -16.80 -14.50
CA VAL A 314 2.27 -16.30 -13.99
C VAL A 314 2.21 -16.25 -12.45
N PRO A 315 3.22 -16.76 -11.73
CA PRO A 315 3.26 -16.65 -10.27
C PRO A 315 3.21 -15.19 -9.80
N MET A 316 2.37 -14.88 -8.79
CA MET A 316 2.22 -13.50 -8.28
C MET A 316 3.55 -12.83 -7.91
N ARG A 317 4.52 -13.57 -7.37
CA ARG A 317 5.86 -13.05 -7.00
C ARG A 317 6.65 -12.49 -8.19
N ASN A 318 6.33 -12.93 -9.41
CA ASN A 318 6.98 -12.48 -10.64
C ASN A 318 6.24 -11.29 -11.27
N ILE A 319 5.09 -10.90 -10.73
CA ILE A 319 4.28 -9.80 -11.24
C ILE A 319 4.44 -8.63 -10.30
N PHE A 320 4.90 -7.50 -10.85
CA PHE A 320 4.93 -6.25 -10.12
C PHE A 320 3.51 -5.72 -9.89
N CYS A 321 3.29 -4.92 -8.84
CA CYS A 321 1.97 -4.37 -8.54
C CYS A 321 1.42 -3.60 -9.77
N PRO A 322 0.19 -3.91 -10.26
CA PRO A 322 -0.39 -3.23 -11.41
C PRO A 322 -0.45 -1.71 -11.23
N PRO A 323 0.02 -0.94 -12.22
CA PRO A 323 -0.07 0.52 -12.22
C PRO A 323 -1.50 1.02 -11.99
N VAL A 324 -1.67 1.94 -11.04
CA VAL A 324 -2.96 2.55 -10.73
C VAL A 324 -2.92 4.03 -11.08
N TRP A 325 -3.76 4.41 -12.03
CA TRP A 325 -3.92 5.78 -12.51
C TRP A 325 -5.28 6.33 -12.09
N GLY A 326 -5.38 7.60 -11.73
CA GLY A 326 -6.69 8.24 -11.49
C GLY A 326 -6.81 9.04 -10.20
N PHE A 327 -7.98 9.66 -10.04
CA PHE A 327 -8.38 10.37 -8.84
C PHE A 327 -9.07 9.41 -7.88
N ILE A 328 -8.24 8.61 -7.21
CA ILE A 328 -8.66 7.42 -6.46
C ILE A 328 -9.70 7.78 -5.40
N GLY A 329 -10.77 6.98 -5.40
CA GLY A 329 -11.99 7.18 -4.63
C GLY A 329 -13.15 7.74 -5.46
N ILE A 330 -12.87 8.39 -6.59
CA ILE A 330 -13.88 8.89 -7.54
C ILE A 330 -13.74 8.16 -8.87
N ASN A 331 -12.58 8.26 -9.52
CA ASN A 331 -12.31 7.56 -10.76
C ASN A 331 -10.92 6.90 -10.72
N LYS A 332 -10.77 5.76 -11.38
CA LYS A 332 -9.53 5.00 -11.39
C LYS A 332 -9.44 4.08 -12.60
N LEU A 333 -8.22 3.87 -13.04
CA LEU A 333 -7.83 2.90 -14.04
C LEU A 333 -6.72 2.04 -13.43
N VAL A 334 -6.95 0.72 -13.41
CA VAL A 334 -5.90 -0.24 -13.07
C VAL A 334 -5.37 -0.79 -14.38
N ASP A 335 -4.13 -0.46 -14.70
CA ASP A 335 -3.52 -0.81 -15.98
C ASP A 335 -2.77 -2.14 -15.89
N ILE A 336 -3.43 -3.17 -16.39
CA ILE A 336 -2.91 -4.53 -16.35
C ILE A 336 -1.93 -4.76 -17.50
N GLN A 337 -2.04 -4.03 -18.61
CA GLN A 337 -1.21 -4.23 -19.79
C GLN A 337 0.22 -3.75 -19.58
N THR A 338 0.40 -2.63 -18.86
CA THR A 338 1.74 -2.11 -18.53
C THR A 338 2.32 -2.67 -17.23
N THR A 339 1.57 -3.56 -16.56
CA THR A 339 2.08 -4.30 -15.39
C THR A 339 3.36 -5.04 -15.75
N ILE A 340 4.40 -4.94 -14.92
CA ILE A 340 5.69 -5.54 -15.21
C ILE A 340 5.68 -7.02 -14.78
N HIS A 341 6.01 -7.90 -15.72
CA HIS A 341 6.37 -9.29 -15.48
C HIS A 341 7.89 -9.44 -15.44
N MET A 342 8.39 -9.99 -14.34
CA MET A 342 9.78 -10.42 -14.18
C MET A 342 9.90 -11.89 -14.59
N TYR A 343 10.68 -12.16 -15.63
CA TYR A 343 10.92 -13.52 -16.09
C TYR A 343 12.40 -13.74 -16.33
N ASN A 344 12.78 -15.01 -16.37
CA ASN A 344 14.14 -15.42 -16.66
C ASN A 344 14.28 -15.69 -18.16
N SER A 345 15.09 -14.88 -18.82
CA SER A 345 15.44 -15.02 -20.23
C SER A 345 16.71 -15.86 -20.37
N PHE A 346 16.64 -16.96 -21.11
CA PHE A 346 17.82 -17.78 -21.36
C PHE A 346 18.55 -17.31 -22.61
N LYS A 347 19.81 -16.89 -22.45
CA LYS A 347 20.68 -16.49 -23.56
C LYS A 347 21.65 -17.63 -23.88
N PRO A 348 21.40 -18.40 -24.95
CA PRO A 348 22.24 -19.53 -25.30
C PRO A 348 23.62 -19.07 -25.81
N TYR A 349 24.68 -19.77 -25.43
CA TYR A 349 26.00 -19.60 -26.04
C TYR A 349 26.05 -20.30 -27.40
N LYS A 350 27.02 -19.94 -28.26
CA LYS A 350 27.18 -20.50 -29.62
C LYS A 350 27.24 -22.04 -29.66
N ARG A 351 27.60 -22.68 -28.54
CA ARG A 351 27.66 -24.14 -28.37
C ARG A 351 26.30 -24.82 -28.12
N TYR A 352 25.28 -24.08 -27.68
CA TYR A 352 23.96 -24.62 -27.32
C TYR A 352 23.34 -25.45 -28.45
N SER A 353 23.45 -24.98 -29.69
CA SER A 353 22.93 -25.68 -30.87
C SER A 353 23.86 -26.75 -31.42
N ARG A 354 25.13 -26.78 -31.00
CA ARG A 354 26.17 -27.63 -31.59
C ARG A 354 26.48 -28.88 -30.76
N VAL A 355 26.20 -28.86 -29.47
CA VAL A 355 26.57 -29.94 -28.55
C VAL A 355 25.34 -30.39 -27.77
N LYS A 356 24.93 -31.65 -27.96
CA LYS A 356 23.93 -32.32 -27.12
C LYS A 356 24.65 -32.91 -25.89
N GLN A 357 24.04 -32.82 -24.70
CA GLN A 357 24.56 -33.42 -23.45
C GLN A 357 25.95 -32.92 -23.01
N SER A 358 26.13 -31.60 -22.92
CA SER A 358 27.37 -31.02 -22.41
C SER A 358 27.22 -30.62 -20.94
N SER A 359 28.19 -30.99 -20.09
CA SER A 359 28.30 -30.58 -18.68
C SER A 359 28.80 -29.14 -18.48
N LEU A 360 29.07 -28.41 -19.56
CA LEU A 360 29.56 -27.04 -19.51
C LEU A 360 28.42 -26.07 -19.81
N ASN A 361 28.34 -24.98 -19.05
CA ASN A 361 27.31 -23.94 -19.18
C ASN A 361 27.00 -23.63 -20.66
N ILE A 362 25.77 -23.93 -21.04
CA ILE A 362 25.26 -23.83 -22.41
C ILE A 362 24.64 -22.47 -22.73
N GLY A 363 24.48 -21.61 -21.71
CA GLY A 363 24.01 -20.25 -21.82
C GLY A 363 23.98 -19.58 -20.45
N SER A 364 23.43 -18.38 -20.40
CA SER A 364 23.22 -17.64 -19.16
C SER A 364 21.75 -17.27 -19.00
N LEU A 365 21.21 -17.48 -17.81
CA LEU A 365 19.89 -17.00 -17.43
C LEU A 365 19.99 -15.53 -16.98
N THR A 366 19.27 -14.63 -17.65
CA THR A 366 19.21 -13.21 -17.29
C THR A 366 17.79 -12.81 -16.92
N PRO A 367 17.56 -12.27 -15.71
CA PRO A 367 16.25 -11.73 -15.36
C PRO A 367 15.96 -10.52 -16.26
N GLU A 368 14.81 -10.53 -16.89
CA GLU A 368 14.32 -9.46 -17.76
C GLU A 368 12.94 -9.00 -17.29
N LYS A 369 12.66 -7.72 -17.47
CA LYS A 369 11.38 -7.09 -17.14
C LYS A 369 10.64 -6.81 -18.45
N ARG A 370 9.38 -7.22 -18.55
CA ARG A 370 8.54 -6.93 -19.71
C ARG A 370 7.09 -6.62 -19.30
N PRO A 371 6.40 -5.71 -19.99
CA PRO A 371 4.97 -5.49 -19.77
C PRO A 371 4.15 -6.78 -20.01
N LEU A 372 3.10 -6.99 -19.23
CA LEU A 372 2.23 -8.16 -19.28
C LEU A 372 1.27 -8.17 -20.50
N ASP A 373 1.23 -7.08 -21.27
CA ASP A 373 0.46 -6.91 -22.51
C ASP A 373 0.49 -8.16 -23.41
N TYR A 374 1.64 -8.82 -23.60
CA TYR A 374 1.72 -10.00 -24.48
C TYR A 374 0.92 -11.23 -24.00
N LEU A 375 0.61 -11.34 -22.71
CA LEU A 375 -0.24 -12.39 -22.15
C LEU A 375 -1.69 -11.95 -22.02
N MET A 376 -1.93 -10.65 -21.83
CA MET A 376 -3.23 -10.10 -21.44
C MET A 376 -3.99 -9.40 -22.56
N ARG A 377 -3.37 -9.16 -23.73
CA ARG A 377 -3.93 -8.32 -24.81
C ARG A 377 -5.30 -8.77 -25.33
N PHE A 378 -5.61 -10.06 -25.24
CA PHE A 378 -6.83 -10.64 -25.81
C PHE A 378 -7.74 -11.27 -24.75
N ASP A 379 -7.45 -11.10 -23.47
CA ASP A 379 -8.26 -11.72 -22.43
C ASP A 379 -9.45 -10.82 -22.06
N GLU A 380 -10.65 -11.24 -22.46
CA GLU A 380 -11.90 -10.57 -22.15
C GLU A 380 -12.53 -11.07 -20.84
N THR A 381 -12.00 -12.15 -20.26
CA THR A 381 -12.57 -12.80 -19.07
C THR A 381 -12.07 -12.20 -17.76
N LEU A 382 -10.92 -11.55 -17.77
CA LEU A 382 -10.28 -10.91 -16.62
C LEU A 382 -11.23 -10.05 -15.78
N TRP A 383 -11.92 -9.09 -16.39
CA TRP A 383 -12.79 -8.18 -15.64
C TRP A 383 -14.05 -8.87 -15.13
N MET A 384 -14.51 -9.92 -15.81
CA MET A 384 -15.60 -10.79 -15.32
C MET A 384 -15.14 -11.58 -14.08
N GLU A 385 -13.96 -12.18 -14.11
CA GLU A 385 -13.40 -12.89 -12.94
C GLU A 385 -13.14 -11.94 -11.77
N VAL A 386 -12.65 -10.71 -12.03
CA VAL A 386 -12.48 -9.68 -10.99
C VAL A 386 -13.82 -9.28 -10.39
N ALA A 387 -14.87 -9.14 -11.19
CA ALA A 387 -16.21 -8.82 -10.70
C ALA A 387 -16.77 -9.97 -9.84
N GLU A 388 -16.59 -11.22 -10.26
CA GLU A 388 -17.01 -12.39 -9.49
C GLU A 388 -16.25 -12.52 -8.16
N MET A 389 -14.93 -12.30 -8.20
CA MET A 389 -14.09 -12.23 -6.99
C MET A 389 -14.64 -11.18 -6.02
N LYS A 390 -14.92 -9.96 -6.50
CA LYS A 390 -15.48 -8.89 -5.67
C LYS A 390 -16.86 -9.21 -5.11
N LYS A 391 -17.70 -9.98 -5.82
CA LYS A 391 -18.99 -10.44 -5.30
C LYS A 391 -18.83 -11.45 -4.15
N LYS A 392 -17.83 -12.34 -4.22
CA LYS A 392 -17.53 -13.33 -3.17
C LYS A 392 -17.02 -12.67 -1.89
N PHE A 393 -16.19 -11.64 -2.02
CA PHE A 393 -15.70 -10.82 -0.90
C PHE A 393 -16.68 -9.67 -0.64
N GLY A 394 -17.79 -9.96 0.05
CA GLY A 394 -18.90 -9.01 0.27
C GLY A 394 -18.49 -7.59 0.69
N HIS A 395 -19.36 -6.62 0.42
CA HIS A 395 -19.19 -5.23 0.81
C HIS A 395 -19.07 -5.12 2.35
N GLY A 396 -17.89 -4.81 2.88
CA GLY A 396 -17.73 -4.47 4.31
C GLY A 396 -16.50 -5.04 5.02
N GLN A 397 -15.77 -5.99 4.44
CA GLN A 397 -14.50 -6.42 5.06
C GLN A 397 -13.40 -5.38 4.81
N ALA A 398 -12.77 -4.91 5.89
CA ALA A 398 -11.57 -4.10 5.82
C ALA A 398 -10.48 -4.87 5.07
N ARG A 399 -10.23 -4.48 3.82
CA ARG A 399 -9.28 -5.20 2.97
C ARG A 399 -7.87 -4.98 3.49
N LEU A 400 -7.24 -6.07 3.94
CA LEU A 400 -5.86 -6.09 4.43
C LEU A 400 -4.88 -5.45 3.42
N SER A 401 -5.18 -5.52 2.12
CA SER A 401 -4.41 -4.85 1.05
C SER A 401 -4.23 -3.34 1.29
N LYS A 402 -5.22 -2.65 1.87
CA LYS A 402 -5.11 -1.23 2.22
C LYS A 402 -4.08 -0.98 3.31
N ALA A 403 -4.10 -1.80 4.35
CA ALA A 403 -3.11 -1.72 5.42
C ALA A 403 -1.71 -2.03 4.88
N ILE A 404 -1.57 -3.11 4.11
CA ILE A 404 -0.29 -3.51 3.49
C ILE A 404 0.28 -2.39 2.60
N ALA A 405 -0.54 -1.72 1.80
CA ALA A 405 -0.09 -0.62 0.94
C ALA A 405 0.49 0.56 1.75
N VAL A 406 -0.16 0.91 2.86
CA VAL A 406 0.30 1.98 3.76
C VAL A 406 1.57 1.56 4.51
N ILE A 407 1.62 0.33 5.02
CA ILE A 407 2.79 -0.22 5.72
C ILE A 407 4.00 -0.26 4.77
N SER A 408 3.81 -0.76 3.55
CA SER A 408 4.85 -0.78 2.51
C SER A 408 5.33 0.65 2.19
N LEU A 409 4.41 1.61 2.08
CA LEU A 409 4.76 3.01 1.87
C LEU A 409 5.55 3.60 3.04
N VAL A 410 5.16 3.35 4.29
CA VAL A 410 5.89 3.81 5.48
C VAL A 410 7.31 3.21 5.50
N ASN A 411 7.43 1.92 5.17
CA ASN A 411 8.72 1.25 5.07
C ASN A 411 9.61 1.91 4.01
N LEU A 412 9.10 2.09 2.79
CA LEU A 412 9.84 2.70 1.69
C LEU A 412 10.17 4.17 1.93
N TRP A 413 9.26 4.93 2.54
CA TRP A 413 9.47 6.37 2.73
C TRP A 413 10.44 6.66 3.87
N LEU A 414 10.26 6.02 5.02
CA LEU A 414 10.95 6.40 6.25
C LEU A 414 12.17 5.52 6.50
N LEU A 415 12.02 4.21 6.36
CA LEU A 415 12.94 3.21 6.92
C LEU A 415 13.96 2.79 5.86
N ASN A 416 13.48 2.23 4.76
CA ASN A 416 14.26 1.61 3.69
C ASN A 416 13.97 2.27 2.32
N PRO A 417 14.42 3.52 2.10
CA PRO A 417 14.25 4.20 0.82
C PRO A 417 15.06 3.51 -0.27
N SER A 418 14.38 3.14 -1.36
CA SER A 418 14.98 2.57 -2.56
C SER A 418 14.58 3.40 -3.78
N PRO A 419 15.52 4.11 -4.43
CA PRO A 419 15.21 4.95 -5.58
C PRO A 419 14.81 4.15 -6.82
N ASP A 420 15.24 2.89 -6.89
CA ASP A 420 14.96 1.97 -8.00
C ASP A 420 13.56 1.32 -7.90
N HIS A 421 12.92 1.44 -6.74
CA HIS A 421 11.60 0.86 -6.49
C HIS A 421 10.50 1.84 -6.89
N ILE A 422 9.78 1.50 -7.97
CA ILE A 422 8.59 2.23 -8.42
C ILE A 422 7.40 1.74 -7.61
N VAL A 423 6.50 2.61 -7.18
CA VAL A 423 5.25 2.28 -6.49
C VAL A 423 4.10 3.12 -7.02
N CYS A 424 2.86 2.65 -6.86
CA CYS A 424 1.69 3.46 -7.22
C CYS A 424 1.28 4.32 -6.04
N LEU A 425 1.31 5.63 -6.24
CA LEU A 425 0.98 6.63 -5.23
C LEU A 425 0.18 7.79 -5.81
N GLY A 426 -0.77 8.30 -5.02
CA GLY A 426 -1.33 9.62 -5.24
C GLY A 426 -0.33 10.66 -4.80
N ILE A 427 0.25 11.39 -5.76
CA ILE A 427 1.17 12.51 -5.52
C ILE A 427 0.69 13.73 -6.29
N CYS A 428 1.27 14.90 -5.99
CA CYS A 428 0.99 16.12 -6.73
C CYS A 428 1.40 15.94 -8.20
N CYS A 429 0.53 16.30 -9.13
CA CYS A 429 0.94 16.35 -10.53
C CYS A 429 1.89 17.52 -10.77
N ASP A 430 2.93 17.29 -11.56
CA ASP A 430 3.91 18.28 -12.00
C ASP A 430 3.92 18.47 -13.53
N GLY A 431 2.93 17.89 -14.22
CA GLY A 431 2.86 17.85 -15.69
C GLY A 431 3.46 16.57 -16.30
N SER A 432 4.13 15.72 -15.51
CA SER A 432 4.61 14.41 -15.95
C SER A 432 3.47 13.57 -16.54
N PHE A 433 3.79 12.73 -17.53
CA PHE A 433 2.82 11.92 -18.26
C PHE A 433 1.70 12.74 -18.97
N GLY A 434 1.88 14.06 -19.13
CA GLY A 434 0.84 14.97 -19.64
C GLY A 434 -0.26 15.29 -18.62
N LEU A 435 -0.02 15.02 -17.33
CA LEU A 435 -0.99 15.24 -16.25
C LEU A 435 -1.00 16.71 -15.81
N HIS A 436 -1.82 17.52 -16.47
CA HIS A 436 -2.04 18.93 -16.11
C HIS A 436 -3.23 19.08 -15.15
N PHE A 437 -3.03 18.78 -13.87
CA PHE A 437 -4.02 18.94 -12.80
C PHE A 437 -3.36 19.49 -11.53
N ASP A 438 -3.86 20.59 -10.97
CA ASP A 438 -3.34 21.10 -9.68
C ASP A 438 -3.99 20.37 -8.51
N GLY A 439 -3.55 19.15 -8.27
CA GLY A 439 -4.01 18.32 -7.18
C GLY A 439 -3.26 17.01 -7.09
N ILE A 440 -3.77 16.11 -6.24
CA ILE A 440 -3.18 14.80 -6.02
C ILE A 440 -3.84 13.79 -6.96
N PHE A 441 -3.01 13.05 -7.70
CA PHE A 441 -3.47 12.05 -8.66
C PHE A 441 -2.59 10.81 -8.57
N SER A 442 -3.21 9.63 -8.66
CA SER A 442 -2.47 8.37 -8.61
C SER A 442 -1.70 8.14 -9.88
N GLN A 443 -0.42 7.82 -9.74
CA GLN A 443 0.50 7.51 -10.81
C GLN A 443 1.69 6.68 -10.29
N PRO A 444 2.45 6.01 -11.17
CA PRO A 444 3.73 5.42 -10.81
C PRO A 444 4.71 6.49 -10.32
N ALA A 445 5.29 6.27 -9.15
CA ALA A 445 6.17 7.21 -8.47
C ALA A 445 7.40 6.49 -7.89
N ARG A 446 8.48 7.24 -7.69
CA ARG A 446 9.71 6.80 -7.03
C ARG A 446 10.14 7.80 -5.97
N PHE A 447 10.89 7.32 -4.99
CA PHE A 447 11.43 8.17 -3.94
C PHE A 447 12.88 8.54 -4.25
N VAL A 448 13.10 9.79 -4.64
CA VAL A 448 14.42 10.31 -5.05
C VAL A 448 14.72 11.55 -4.23
N ASP A 449 15.93 11.63 -3.66
CA ASP A 449 16.42 12.80 -2.92
C ASP A 449 15.45 13.34 -1.83
N GLY A 450 14.75 12.44 -1.15
CA GLY A 450 13.85 12.81 -0.05
C GLY A 450 12.46 13.28 -0.49
N ARG A 451 12.12 13.20 -1.78
CA ARG A 451 10.81 13.56 -2.33
C ARG A 451 10.25 12.46 -3.23
N TRP A 452 8.93 12.40 -3.31
CA TRP A 452 8.24 11.54 -4.28
C TRP A 452 8.14 12.25 -5.61
N GLU A 453 8.60 11.58 -6.66
CA GLU A 453 8.56 12.07 -8.04
C GLU A 453 7.85 11.07 -8.95
N PRO A 454 7.15 11.53 -10.00
CA PRO A 454 6.62 10.64 -11.02
C PRO A 454 7.73 9.84 -11.70
N ALA A 455 7.52 8.55 -11.91
CA ALA A 455 8.49 7.70 -12.62
C ALA A 455 8.35 7.88 -14.14
N THR A 456 8.78 9.01 -14.70
CA THR A 456 8.52 9.43 -16.10
C THR A 456 8.99 8.46 -17.19
N ASP A 457 9.92 7.57 -16.86
CA ASP A 457 10.41 6.46 -17.70
C ASP A 457 9.45 5.26 -17.75
N PHE A 458 8.41 5.25 -16.92
CA PHE A 458 7.38 4.22 -16.89
C PHE A 458 6.45 4.32 -18.11
N PHE A 459 5.83 3.20 -18.49
CA PHE A 459 4.94 3.15 -19.65
C PHE A 459 3.63 3.91 -19.40
N MET A 460 3.19 4.67 -20.40
CA MET A 460 1.84 5.26 -20.43
C MET A 460 0.78 4.16 -20.52
N PRO A 461 -0.42 4.38 -19.93
CA PRO A 461 -1.46 3.38 -19.95
C PRO A 461 -1.95 3.06 -21.36
N LYS A 462 -2.12 1.75 -21.62
CA LYS A 462 -2.50 1.22 -22.94
C LYS A 462 -3.95 0.74 -23.03
N ASP A 463 -4.75 1.06 -22.02
CA ASP A 463 -6.15 0.66 -21.97
C ASP A 463 -6.93 1.22 -23.18
N ARG A 464 -7.77 0.38 -23.79
CA ARG A 464 -8.56 0.75 -24.98
C ARG A 464 -9.83 1.53 -24.63
N GLN A 465 -10.39 1.27 -23.46
CA GLN A 465 -11.69 1.79 -23.04
C GLN A 465 -11.53 3.12 -22.31
N MET A 466 -10.46 3.29 -21.52
CA MET A 466 -10.30 4.46 -20.68
C MET A 466 -8.97 5.18 -20.94
N LYS A 467 -9.07 6.45 -21.35
CA LYS A 467 -7.90 7.29 -21.61
C LYS A 467 -7.59 8.20 -20.42
N LEU A 468 -6.31 8.46 -20.20
CA LEU A 468 -5.83 9.31 -19.11
C LEU A 468 -6.43 10.75 -19.12
N PRO A 469 -6.61 11.43 -20.27
CA PRO A 469 -7.25 12.76 -20.30
C PRO A 469 -8.66 12.77 -19.69
N TYR A 470 -9.46 11.74 -19.93
CA TYR A 470 -10.81 11.64 -19.37
C TYR A 470 -10.78 11.58 -17.83
N LEU A 471 -9.82 10.83 -17.25
CA LEU A 471 -9.64 10.77 -15.80
C LEU A 471 -9.29 12.15 -15.20
N ILE A 472 -8.47 12.92 -15.92
CA ILE A 472 -8.06 14.28 -15.52
C ILE A 472 -9.26 15.24 -15.59
N ASP A 473 -10.02 15.22 -16.68
CA ASP A 473 -11.15 16.13 -16.87
C ASP A 473 -12.21 15.94 -15.79
N MET A 474 -12.47 14.68 -15.44
CA MET A 474 -13.33 14.35 -14.30
C MET A 474 -12.75 14.88 -12.97
N ALA A 475 -11.45 14.73 -12.71
CA ALA A 475 -10.82 15.25 -11.49
C ALA A 475 -10.92 16.79 -11.39
N LYS A 476 -10.74 17.48 -12.52
CA LYS A 476 -10.92 18.94 -12.64
C LYS A 476 -12.37 19.34 -12.39
N LEU A 477 -13.32 18.64 -13.00
CA LEU A 477 -14.75 18.93 -12.87
C LEU A 477 -15.19 18.81 -11.41
N TRP A 478 -14.87 17.71 -10.72
CA TRP A 478 -15.21 17.54 -9.31
C TRP A 478 -14.56 18.59 -8.40
N SER A 479 -13.33 19.01 -8.72
CA SER A 479 -12.66 20.08 -7.98
C SER A 479 -13.33 21.44 -8.22
N ALA A 480 -13.75 21.73 -9.45
CA ALA A 480 -14.39 22.99 -9.84
C ALA A 480 -15.82 23.12 -9.31
N VAL A 481 -16.63 22.06 -9.40
CA VAL A 481 -18.01 22.03 -8.89
C VAL A 481 -18.03 22.36 -7.40
N MET A 482 -17.07 21.83 -6.63
CA MET A 482 -16.99 22.08 -5.19
C MET A 482 -16.50 23.50 -4.85
N TRP A 483 -15.68 24.12 -5.71
CA TRP A 483 -15.29 25.52 -5.56
C TRP A 483 -16.45 26.46 -5.86
N LEU A 484 -17.26 26.17 -6.89
CA LEU A 484 -18.47 26.93 -7.20
C LEU A 484 -19.50 26.84 -6.05
N TRP A 485 -19.60 25.69 -5.39
CA TRP A 485 -20.42 25.54 -4.20
C TRP A 485 -19.96 26.42 -3.03
N ASP A 486 -18.66 26.68 -2.84
CA ASP A 486 -18.21 27.66 -1.84
C ASP A 486 -18.64 29.07 -2.21
N MET A 487 -18.44 29.45 -3.46
CA MET A 487 -18.81 30.78 -3.93
C MET A 487 -20.29 31.04 -3.72
N TRP A 488 -21.14 30.06 -4.03
CA TRP A 488 -22.57 30.15 -3.79
C TRP A 488 -22.90 30.14 -2.30
N GLY A 489 -22.25 29.33 -1.48
CA GLY A 489 -22.43 29.37 -0.02
C GLY A 489 -22.10 30.74 0.58
N VAL A 490 -21.04 31.39 0.10
CA VAL A 490 -20.68 32.76 0.49
C VAL A 490 -21.72 33.76 -0.02
N LEU A 491 -22.20 33.62 -1.26
CA LEU A 491 -23.22 34.50 -1.83
C LEU A 491 -24.53 34.44 -1.04
N TRP A 492 -24.99 33.23 -0.68
CA TRP A 492 -26.16 33.03 0.17
C TRP A 492 -25.96 33.60 1.58
N ALA A 493 -24.77 33.47 2.16
CA ALA A 493 -24.46 34.06 3.46
C ALA A 493 -24.47 35.61 3.40
N VAL A 494 -23.91 36.18 2.34
CA VAL A 494 -23.93 37.63 2.10
C VAL A 494 -25.37 38.13 1.88
N GLU A 495 -26.18 37.40 1.11
CA GLU A 495 -27.58 37.73 0.86
C GLU A 495 -28.43 37.60 2.13
N ALA A 496 -28.21 36.56 2.94
CA ALA A 496 -28.86 36.40 4.23
C ALA A 496 -28.48 37.51 5.22
N VAL A 497 -27.20 37.92 5.26
CA VAL A 497 -26.73 39.05 6.08
C VAL A 497 -27.30 40.38 5.57
N ALA A 498 -27.40 40.57 4.25
CA ALA A 498 -28.01 41.75 3.66
C ALA A 498 -29.52 41.83 3.96
N GLN A 499 -30.23 40.70 3.91
CA GLN A 499 -31.63 40.60 4.32
C GLN A 499 -31.79 40.88 5.82
N LEU A 500 -30.92 40.32 6.67
CA LEU A 500 -30.95 40.56 8.13
C LEU A 500 -30.64 42.03 8.47
N ALA A 501 -29.68 42.65 7.79
CA ALA A 501 -29.35 44.06 7.92
C ALA A 501 -30.50 44.96 7.41
N GLY A 502 -31.19 44.55 6.34
CA GLY A 502 -32.39 45.21 5.84
C GLY A 502 -33.56 45.17 6.84
N VAL A 503 -33.75 44.04 7.54
CA VAL A 503 -34.76 43.90 8.61
C VAL A 503 -34.38 44.67 9.88
N LEU A 504 -33.09 44.80 10.20
CA LEU A 504 -32.62 45.60 11.34
C LEU A 504 -32.59 47.12 11.05
N ALA A 505 -32.60 47.50 9.78
CA ALA A 505 -32.60 48.91 9.34
C ALA A 505 -34.01 49.49 9.10
N THR A 506 -35.08 48.69 9.25
CA THR A 506 -36.45 49.25 9.23
C THR A 506 -36.74 49.96 10.56
N PRO A 507 -37.17 51.23 10.56
CA PRO A 507 -37.57 51.90 11.79
C PRO A 507 -38.75 51.16 12.43
N LEU A 508 -38.71 50.98 13.75
CA LEU A 508 -39.87 50.57 14.53
C LEU A 508 -40.93 51.68 14.42
N ASP A 509 -41.92 51.50 13.54
CA ASP A 509 -43.09 52.36 13.51
C ASP A 509 -43.90 52.18 14.83
N PRO A 510 -44.42 53.28 15.41
CA PRO A 510 -45.13 53.23 16.68
C PRO A 510 -46.47 52.51 16.53
N ALA A 511 -46.82 51.73 17.56
CA ALA A 511 -48.02 50.91 17.62
C ALA A 511 -49.30 51.71 17.29
N PRO A 512 -50.18 51.23 16.40
CA PRO A 512 -51.45 51.90 16.14
C PRO A 512 -52.51 51.46 17.16
N THR A 513 -53.19 52.45 17.71
CA THR A 513 -54.38 52.33 18.55
C THR A 513 -55.56 51.71 17.79
N ILE A 514 -56.21 50.73 18.42
CA ILE A 514 -57.40 50.01 17.92
C ILE A 514 -58.65 50.88 18.10
N PRO A 515 -59.55 50.94 17.09
CA PRO A 515 -60.97 50.84 17.39
C PRO A 515 -61.69 49.77 16.55
N GLN A 516 -62.75 49.23 17.14
CA GLN A 516 -63.63 48.17 16.65
C GLN A 516 -64.47 48.60 15.43
N GLY A 517 -64.71 47.68 14.47
CA GLY A 517 -65.81 47.82 13.51
C GLY A 517 -65.61 47.13 12.15
N GLU A 518 -66.32 45.99 12.00
CA GLU A 518 -66.92 45.42 10.77
C GLU A 518 -66.10 45.05 9.52
N LEU A 519 -66.36 43.80 9.10
CA LEU A 519 -66.00 43.15 7.85
C LEU A 519 -66.41 43.96 6.60
N ARG A 520 -65.47 44.18 5.66
CA ARG A 520 -65.53 43.64 4.27
C ARG A 520 -64.38 44.14 3.37
N ARG A 521 -63.89 43.19 2.57
CA ARG A 521 -63.29 43.29 1.22
C ARG A 521 -61.78 43.57 1.06
N THR A 522 -61.23 42.65 0.24
CA THR A 522 -60.13 42.75 -0.74
C THR A 522 -58.69 42.84 -0.23
N TRP A 523 -58.02 41.68 -0.27
CA TRP A 523 -56.57 41.56 -0.34
C TRP A 523 -56.10 41.82 -1.79
N PRO A 524 -55.06 42.63 -2.04
CA PRO A 524 -54.33 42.57 -3.31
C PRO A 524 -53.30 41.42 -3.24
N PRO A 525 -53.13 40.62 -4.31
CA PRO A 525 -51.98 39.75 -4.45
C PRO A 525 -50.93 40.49 -5.29
N THR A 526 -49.75 40.78 -4.75
CA THR A 526 -48.54 41.03 -5.55
C THR A 526 -47.29 40.92 -4.68
N LEU A 527 -46.72 39.72 -4.63
CA LEU A 527 -45.27 39.54 -4.53
C LEU A 527 -44.72 39.48 -5.96
N PRO A 528 -43.55 40.06 -6.28
CA PRO A 528 -43.06 40.12 -7.65
C PRO A 528 -42.74 38.72 -8.20
N SER A 529 -43.36 38.38 -9.32
CA SER A 529 -43.23 37.14 -10.09
C SER A 529 -41.87 36.94 -10.78
N TYR A 530 -40.86 37.74 -10.45
CA TYR A 530 -39.51 37.67 -11.01
C TYR A 530 -38.56 36.78 -10.19
N LEU A 531 -38.92 36.41 -8.96
CA LEU A 531 -38.07 35.58 -8.09
C LEU A 531 -38.39 34.08 -8.19
N THR A 532 -39.63 33.70 -8.53
CA THR A 532 -40.04 32.29 -8.65
C THR A 532 -39.61 31.62 -9.95
N THR A 533 -39.43 32.38 -11.03
CA THR A 533 -38.97 31.88 -12.35
C THR A 533 -37.48 31.58 -12.37
N SER A 534 -36.65 32.34 -11.64
CA SER A 534 -35.21 32.04 -11.50
C SER A 534 -34.97 30.77 -10.66
N VAL A 535 -35.74 30.55 -9.60
CA VAL A 535 -35.61 29.38 -8.71
C VAL A 535 -36.12 28.10 -9.41
N ALA A 536 -37.15 28.18 -10.25
CA ALA A 536 -37.68 27.06 -11.02
C ALA A 536 -36.78 26.66 -12.20
N CYS A 537 -36.19 27.63 -12.93
CA CYS A 537 -35.20 27.35 -13.97
C CYS A 537 -33.90 26.76 -13.38
N MET A 538 -33.50 27.16 -12.16
CA MET A 538 -32.32 26.63 -11.47
C MET A 538 -32.50 25.22 -10.92
N HIS A 539 -33.68 24.86 -10.42
CA HIS A 539 -33.96 23.46 -10.07
C HIS A 539 -33.87 22.56 -11.32
N GLY A 540 -34.38 23.02 -12.48
CA GLY A 540 -34.27 22.29 -13.74
C GLY A 540 -32.82 22.06 -14.19
N PHE A 541 -31.92 23.05 -14.04
CA PHE A 541 -30.52 22.93 -14.46
C PHE A 541 -29.69 22.00 -13.55
N ILE A 542 -29.95 22.01 -12.23
CA ILE A 542 -29.35 21.07 -11.27
C ILE A 542 -29.92 19.66 -11.45
N TYR A 543 -31.22 19.53 -11.74
CA TYR A 543 -31.85 18.25 -12.04
C TYR A 543 -31.29 17.64 -13.33
N VAL A 544 -31.06 18.44 -14.38
CA VAL A 544 -30.49 17.97 -15.66
C VAL A 544 -29.01 17.58 -15.52
N LEU A 545 -28.21 18.30 -14.73
CA LEU A 545 -26.81 17.92 -14.47
C LEU A 545 -26.70 16.67 -13.59
N CYS A 546 -27.58 16.49 -12.60
CA CYS A 546 -27.63 15.27 -11.77
C CYS A 546 -28.30 14.06 -12.46
N HIS A 547 -29.23 14.26 -13.41
CA HIS A 547 -29.85 13.16 -14.17
C HIS A 547 -29.07 12.72 -15.40
N MET A 548 -28.19 13.56 -15.95
CA MET A 548 -27.26 13.16 -17.01
C MET A 548 -26.29 12.05 -16.53
N ASP A 549 -26.10 11.90 -15.22
CA ASP A 549 -25.33 10.80 -14.62
C ASP A 549 -26.01 9.42 -14.72
N LEU A 550 -27.34 9.34 -14.93
CA LEU A 550 -28.03 8.05 -15.03
C LEU A 550 -27.94 7.39 -16.42
N VAL A 551 -27.72 8.17 -17.48
CA VAL A 551 -27.62 7.62 -18.85
C VAL A 551 -26.20 7.08 -19.14
N VAL A 552 -25.19 7.59 -18.44
CA VAL A 552 -23.80 7.12 -18.62
C VAL A 552 -23.48 5.89 -17.76
N PHE A 553 -24.19 5.67 -16.65
CA PHE A 553 -24.03 4.47 -15.81
C PHE A 553 -24.73 3.21 -16.34
N CYS A 554 -25.66 3.34 -17.29
CA CYS A 554 -26.38 2.21 -17.90
C CYS A 554 -25.75 1.67 -19.20
N LEU A 555 -24.61 2.21 -19.65
CA LEU A 555 -23.92 1.78 -20.87
C LEU A 555 -22.47 1.30 -20.65
N LEU A 556 -22.17 0.80 -19.44
CA LEU A 556 -20.96 0.03 -19.13
C LEU A 556 -21.30 -1.37 -18.64
#